data_AF-A0A4R3REX1-F1
#
_entry.id   AF-A0A4R3REX1-F1
#
_cell.length_a   1.000
_cell.length_b   1.000
_cell.length_c   1.000
_cell.angle_alpha   90.00
_cell.angle_beta   90.00
_cell.angle_gamma   90.00
#
_symmetry.space_group_name_H-M   'P 1'
#
loop_
_entity.id
_entity.type
_entity.pdbx_description
1 polymer ?
#
loop_
_entity_poly.entity_id
_entity_poly.type
_entity_poly.pdbx_seq_one_letter_code
_entity_poly.pdbx_strand_id
1 'polypeptide(L)'
;MDMTKLTPLEFCIIVTWIHGWTIKKIHLSLAKRHGKTEHAVRGIINKIPNRRQAMNKADRQTFLDGLKASRIDDGMLPADYFVAKSLNSDQKKKAIVTVEKKAKVKPETLPEPDPKTRAGRREIKRRREEVERKKREAETQQARREAGHAPRGVESTPLEYLYNEKMLSNPKGQGEEKEKANNAMRRYEAGVRLRSMMESIYGSGIKSPDYESAGGGGGAGVVIHAVVAENIKNVESIKSMLQMEWYHMLEHLLLRGLFVWQIPSKKGADLVLSEIRESLDKVSLFLGTMPGDKDAEIPKRADRKAVRESIYAARDAIAKAQRQAG
;
A
#
# COMPACT_ATOMS: atom_id res chain seq x y z
N MET A 1 7.04 42.31 -3.49
CA MET A 1 6.26 41.45 -4.41
C MET A 1 5.03 42.23 -4.79
N ASP A 2 4.74 42.36 -6.08
CA ASP A 2 3.56 43.06 -6.56
C ASP A 2 2.33 42.15 -6.38
N MET A 3 1.49 42.46 -5.41
CA MET A 3 0.36 41.61 -5.00
C MET A 3 -0.75 41.58 -6.05
N THR A 4 -0.76 42.55 -6.99
CA THR A 4 -1.73 42.64 -8.07
C THR A 4 -1.50 41.62 -9.19
N LYS A 5 -0.31 41.03 -9.25
CA LYS A 5 0.09 40.03 -10.26
C LYS A 5 -0.10 38.59 -9.82
N LEU A 6 -0.65 38.38 -8.62
CA LEU A 6 -0.96 37.06 -8.10
C LEU A 6 -2.23 36.53 -8.75
N THR A 7 -2.21 35.27 -9.19
CA THR A 7 -3.46 34.58 -9.53
C THR A 7 -4.30 34.34 -8.26
N PRO A 8 -5.64 34.25 -8.35
CA PRO A 8 -6.52 34.01 -7.20
C PRO A 8 -6.08 32.80 -6.36
N LEU A 9 -5.61 31.74 -7.02
CA LEU A 9 -5.09 30.54 -6.37
C LEU A 9 -3.76 30.78 -5.64
N GLU A 10 -2.82 31.50 -6.26
CA GLU A 10 -1.55 31.83 -5.62
C GLU A 10 -1.77 32.72 -4.39
N PHE A 11 -2.70 33.67 -4.49
CA PHE A 11 -3.13 34.49 -3.37
C PHE A 11 -3.67 33.63 -2.22
N CYS A 12 -4.59 32.70 -2.50
CA CYS A 12 -5.14 31.80 -1.48
C CYS A 12 -4.06 30.93 -0.79
N ILE A 13 -3.08 30.45 -1.57
CA ILE A 13 -1.96 29.66 -1.07
C ILE A 13 -1.08 30.50 -0.12
N ILE A 14 -0.82 31.76 -0.47
CA ILE A 14 -0.02 32.67 0.35
C ILE A 14 -0.75 33.02 1.64
N VAL A 15 -2.03 33.41 1.57
CA VAL A 15 -2.85 33.75 2.74
C VAL A 15 -2.90 32.58 3.73
N THR A 16 -3.24 31.37 3.26
CA THR A 16 -3.32 30.19 4.13
C THR A 16 -1.97 29.78 4.72
N TRP A 17 -0.87 29.99 3.99
CA TRP A 17 0.48 29.76 4.50
C TRP A 17 0.85 30.73 5.64
N ILE A 18 0.59 32.02 5.48
CA ILE A 18 0.91 33.04 6.50
C ILE A 18 -0.01 32.89 7.72
N HIS A 19 -1.29 32.57 7.48
CA HIS A 19 -2.27 32.21 8.51
C HIS A 19 -1.75 31.09 9.44
N GLY A 20 -1.06 30.08 8.88
CA GLY A 20 -0.36 29.05 9.65
C GLY A 20 -0.52 27.62 9.14
N TRP A 21 -1.08 27.40 7.96
CA TRP A 21 -1.28 26.05 7.42
C TRP A 21 0.03 25.41 6.95
N THR A 22 0.14 24.08 7.03
CA THR A 22 1.28 23.36 6.46
C THR A 22 1.14 23.25 4.94
N ILE A 23 2.26 23.11 4.22
CA ILE A 23 2.27 22.91 2.76
C ILE A 23 1.35 21.74 2.37
N LYS A 24 1.42 20.62 3.11
CA LYS A 24 0.56 19.45 2.89
C LYS A 24 -0.93 19.80 3.02
N LYS A 25 -1.32 20.58 4.04
CA LYS A 25 -2.71 21.01 4.22
C LYS A 25 -3.19 21.91 3.08
N ILE A 26 -2.37 22.89 2.69
CA ILE A 26 -2.69 23.78 1.57
C ILE A 26 -2.83 23.00 0.26
N HIS A 27 -1.93 22.05 0.00
CA HIS A 27 -2.01 21.20 -1.18
C HIS A 27 -3.30 20.38 -1.19
N LEU A 28 -3.61 19.66 -0.11
CA LEU A 28 -4.80 18.79 -0.05
C LEU A 28 -6.11 19.57 -0.08
N SER A 29 -6.18 20.73 0.58
CA SER A 29 -7.44 21.48 0.73
C SER A 29 -7.70 22.47 -0.42
N LEU A 30 -6.67 23.03 -1.04
CA LEU A 30 -6.81 24.05 -2.09
C LEU A 30 -6.18 23.57 -3.39
N ALA A 31 -4.86 23.41 -3.41
CA ALA A 31 -4.09 23.37 -4.65
C ALA A 31 -4.33 22.11 -5.51
N LYS A 32 -4.64 20.96 -4.88
CA LYS A 32 -4.89 19.68 -5.58
C LYS A 32 -6.07 19.76 -6.54
N ARG A 33 -7.14 20.47 -6.15
CA ARG A 33 -8.34 20.66 -6.99
C ARG A 33 -8.07 21.47 -8.26
N HIS A 34 -7.01 22.27 -8.25
CA HIS A 34 -6.56 23.07 -9.39
C HIS A 34 -5.36 22.45 -10.12
N GLY A 35 -5.12 21.14 -9.94
CA GLY A 35 -4.04 20.42 -10.63
C GLY A 35 -2.61 20.82 -10.21
N LYS A 36 -2.44 21.57 -9.10
CA LYS A 36 -1.11 21.97 -8.62
C LYS A 36 -0.51 20.93 -7.69
N THR A 37 0.74 20.57 -7.95
CA THR A 37 1.52 19.65 -7.11
C THR A 37 2.00 20.32 -5.82
N GLU A 38 2.40 19.53 -4.82
CA GLU A 38 2.98 20.05 -3.57
C GLU A 38 4.27 20.88 -3.83
N HIS A 39 5.04 20.50 -4.85
CA HIS A 39 6.22 21.26 -5.30
C HIS A 39 5.84 22.64 -5.85
N ALA A 40 4.75 22.73 -6.63
CA ALA A 40 4.25 24.01 -7.13
C ALA A 40 3.80 24.93 -5.98
N VAL A 41 3.10 24.39 -4.97
CA VAL A 41 2.72 25.14 -3.75
C VAL A 41 3.95 25.69 -3.04
N ARG A 42 5.00 24.89 -2.89
CA ARG A 42 6.28 25.34 -2.31
C ARG A 42 6.93 26.44 -3.16
N GLY A 43 6.91 26.30 -4.48
CA GLY A 43 7.42 27.31 -5.42
C GLY A 43 6.71 28.66 -5.25
N ILE A 44 5.38 28.65 -5.10
CA ILE A 44 4.57 29.86 -4.87
C ILE A 44 4.92 30.49 -3.51
N ILE A 45 4.99 29.70 -2.44
CA ILE A 45 5.38 30.19 -1.11
C ILE A 45 6.78 30.82 -1.12
N ASN A 46 7.71 30.25 -1.90
CA ASN A 46 9.07 30.78 -2.01
C ASN A 46 9.15 32.12 -2.77
N LYS A 47 8.07 32.58 -3.41
CA LYS A 47 8.00 33.92 -4.00
C LYS A 47 7.85 35.02 -2.93
N ILE A 48 7.45 34.66 -1.71
CA ILE A 48 7.34 35.61 -0.58
C ILE A 48 8.77 35.96 -0.12
N PRO A 49 9.14 37.25 -0.06
CA PRO A 49 10.51 37.67 0.24
C PRO A 49 10.96 37.23 1.64
N ASN A 50 10.07 37.31 2.62
CA ASN A 50 10.35 36.90 3.98
C ASN A 50 9.66 35.55 4.28
N ARG A 51 10.41 34.63 4.89
CA ARG A 51 9.83 33.36 5.34
C ARG A 51 8.97 33.60 6.57
N ARG A 52 7.80 32.94 6.63
CA ARG A 52 6.90 33.05 7.78
C ARG A 52 7.54 32.67 9.12
N GLN A 53 8.58 31.84 9.10
CA GLN A 53 9.31 31.40 10.30
C GLN A 53 10.21 32.51 10.87
N ALA A 54 10.61 33.48 10.03
CA ALA A 54 11.39 34.64 10.43
C ALA A 54 10.51 35.84 10.82
N MET A 55 9.21 35.77 10.56
CA MET A 55 8.24 36.80 10.92
C MET A 55 7.67 36.53 12.32
N ASN A 56 7.54 37.58 13.12
CA ASN A 56 6.80 37.48 14.38
C ASN A 56 5.28 37.38 14.09
N LYS A 57 4.42 37.23 15.12
CA LYS A 57 2.96 37.13 14.90
C LYS A 57 2.36 38.45 14.38
N ALA A 58 2.84 39.59 14.87
CA ALA A 58 2.37 40.91 14.44
C ALA A 58 2.71 41.18 12.98
N ASP A 59 3.95 40.91 12.55
CA ASP A 59 4.39 41.05 11.15
C ASP A 59 3.55 40.19 10.20
N ARG A 60 3.20 38.98 10.63
CA ARG A 60 2.30 38.10 9.85
C ARG A 60 0.88 38.66 9.78
N GLN A 61 0.40 39.31 10.83
CA GLN A 61 -0.91 39.96 10.83
C GLN A 61 -0.90 41.16 9.87
N THR A 62 0.09 42.04 9.97
CA THR A 62 0.26 43.19 9.05
C THR A 62 0.34 42.74 7.60
N PHE A 63 1.03 41.62 7.34
CA PHE A 63 1.10 41.05 5.99
C PHE A 63 -0.26 40.53 5.50
N LEU A 64 -1.04 39.85 6.37
CA LEU A 64 -2.38 39.39 6.04
C LEU A 64 -3.35 40.56 5.82
N ASP A 65 -3.24 41.63 6.61
CA ASP A 65 -4.07 42.83 6.45
C ASP A 65 -3.77 43.52 5.12
N GLY A 66 -2.49 43.59 4.72
CA GLY A 66 -2.10 44.05 3.39
C GLY A 66 -2.68 43.21 2.26
N LEU A 67 -2.70 41.88 2.41
CA LEU A 67 -3.33 40.99 1.44
C LEU A 67 -4.86 41.13 1.42
N LYS A 68 -5.49 41.33 2.59
CA LYS A 68 -6.93 41.55 2.72
C LYS A 68 -7.37 42.82 2.00
N ALA A 69 -6.56 43.87 2.03
CA ALA A 69 -6.81 45.10 1.30
C ALA A 69 -6.69 44.90 -0.23
N SER A 70 -5.76 44.05 -0.68
CA SER A 70 -5.55 43.72 -2.10
C SER A 70 -6.34 42.50 -2.57
N ARG A 71 -7.52 42.25 -2.00
CA ARG A 71 -8.27 40.99 -2.18
C ARG A 71 -8.61 40.73 -3.66
N ILE A 72 -8.01 39.68 -4.24
CA ILE A 72 -8.20 39.25 -5.65
C ILE A 72 -8.75 37.81 -5.72
N ASP A 73 -9.19 37.25 -4.58
CA ASP A 73 -9.61 35.84 -4.48
C ASP A 73 -11.10 35.58 -4.72
N ASP A 74 -11.87 36.53 -5.27
CA ASP A 74 -13.31 36.41 -5.56
C ASP A 74 -14.15 35.77 -4.44
N GLY A 75 -13.77 35.97 -3.17
CA GLY A 75 -14.49 35.41 -2.02
C GLY A 75 -14.15 33.94 -1.69
N MET A 76 -13.12 33.35 -2.32
CA MET A 76 -12.71 31.96 -2.09
C MET A 76 -12.25 31.68 -0.65
N LEU A 77 -11.73 32.68 0.07
CA LEU A 77 -11.36 32.53 1.48
C LEU A 77 -12.28 33.32 2.43
N PRO A 78 -12.79 32.66 3.48
CA PRO A 78 -13.40 33.31 4.65
C PRO A 78 -12.46 34.33 5.33
N ALA A 79 -13.06 35.33 5.98
CA ALA A 79 -12.31 36.39 6.69
C ALA A 79 -11.36 35.85 7.78
N ASP A 80 -11.68 34.71 8.39
CA ASP A 80 -10.88 34.06 9.44
C ASP A 80 -9.46 33.71 8.99
N TYR A 81 -9.25 33.50 7.69
CA TYR A 81 -7.93 33.20 7.14
C TYR A 81 -6.98 34.40 7.13
N PHE A 82 -7.51 35.61 7.32
CA PHE A 82 -6.73 36.84 7.42
C PHE A 82 -6.30 37.16 8.86
N VAL A 83 -6.52 36.23 9.81
CA VAL A 83 -6.04 36.35 11.19
C VAL A 83 -4.85 35.40 11.40
N ALA A 84 -3.69 35.92 11.82
CA ALA A 84 -2.49 35.13 12.02
C ALA A 84 -2.63 34.19 13.24
N LYS A 85 -2.54 32.87 13.02
CA LYS A 85 -2.50 31.89 14.12
C LYS A 85 -1.09 31.68 14.65
N SER A 86 -1.02 31.25 15.91
CA SER A 86 0.23 30.80 16.53
C SER A 86 0.76 29.58 15.79
N LEU A 87 2.05 29.60 15.43
CA LEU A 87 2.70 28.46 14.78
C LEU A 87 3.04 27.38 15.82
N ASN A 88 2.82 26.12 15.48
CA ASN A 88 3.20 24.99 16.32
C ASN A 88 4.74 24.84 16.38
N SER A 89 5.25 24.19 17.43
CA SER A 89 6.68 23.87 17.64
C SER A 89 7.39 23.45 16.35
N ASP A 90 6.80 22.50 15.62
CA ASP A 90 7.44 21.86 14.47
C ASP A 90 7.44 22.76 13.22
N GLN A 91 6.57 23.77 13.21
CA GLN A 91 6.54 24.80 12.18
C GLN A 91 7.58 25.89 12.44
N LYS A 92 7.96 26.12 13.71
CA LYS A 92 9.02 27.04 14.13
C LYS A 92 10.42 26.45 13.90
N LYS A 93 10.62 25.15 14.17
CA LYS A 93 11.95 24.49 14.14
C LYS A 93 12.64 24.39 12.77
N LYS A 94 11.92 24.52 11.63
CA LYS A 94 12.52 24.45 10.28
C LYS A 94 13.38 25.67 9.89
N ALA A 95 13.73 26.54 10.84
CA ALA A 95 14.44 27.80 10.61
C ALA A 95 15.98 27.70 10.67
N ILE A 96 16.56 26.66 11.28
CA ILE A 96 18.02 26.60 11.48
C ILE A 96 18.59 25.39 10.72
N VAL A 97 18.74 25.54 9.41
CA VAL A 97 19.82 24.84 8.70
C VAL A 97 20.44 25.87 7.77
N THR A 98 21.46 26.56 8.27
CA THR A 98 22.49 27.21 7.45
C THR A 98 23.21 26.10 6.70
N VAL A 99 22.65 25.69 5.55
CA VAL A 99 23.33 24.76 4.64
C VAL A 99 24.39 25.59 3.90
N GLU A 100 25.64 25.42 4.30
CA GLU A 100 26.79 25.71 3.45
C GLU A 100 26.56 25.03 2.09
N LYS A 101 26.61 25.82 1.02
CA LYS A 101 26.39 25.36 -0.35
C LYS A 101 27.49 24.38 -0.75
N LYS A 102 27.27 23.07 -0.53
CA LYS A 102 27.94 22.05 -1.33
C LYS A 102 27.32 22.10 -2.73
N ALA A 103 28.12 22.52 -3.71
CA ALA A 103 27.78 22.58 -5.11
C ALA A 103 27.25 21.22 -5.57
N LYS A 104 25.94 21.11 -5.81
CA LYS A 104 25.38 20.00 -6.56
C LYS A 104 25.74 20.22 -8.01
N VAL A 105 26.65 19.38 -8.51
CA VAL A 105 26.90 19.16 -9.93
C VAL A 105 25.53 18.97 -10.61
N LYS A 106 25.19 19.86 -11.54
CA LYS A 106 24.01 19.71 -12.39
C LYS A 106 24.26 18.46 -13.26
N PRO A 107 23.37 17.47 -13.28
CA PRO A 107 23.47 16.40 -14.26
C PRO A 107 23.35 17.03 -15.66
N GLU A 108 24.33 16.75 -16.52
CA GLU A 108 24.31 17.11 -17.93
C GLU A 108 22.99 16.66 -18.57
N THR A 109 22.24 17.63 -19.09
CA THR A 109 21.06 17.36 -19.91
C THR A 109 21.53 16.74 -21.22
N LEU A 110 21.26 15.45 -21.41
CA LEU A 110 21.50 14.76 -22.67
C LEU A 110 20.82 15.53 -23.83
N PRO A 111 21.48 15.70 -24.97
CA PRO A 111 20.92 16.42 -26.11
C PRO A 111 19.60 15.80 -26.58
N GLU A 112 18.71 16.66 -27.08
CA GLU A 112 17.43 16.24 -27.65
C GLU A 112 17.67 15.44 -28.95
N PRO A 113 17.15 14.21 -29.05
CA PRO A 113 17.34 13.38 -30.24
C PRO A 113 16.61 13.97 -31.46
N ASP A 114 17.32 14.11 -32.58
CA ASP A 114 16.79 14.68 -33.83
C ASP A 114 15.74 13.73 -34.48
N PRO A 115 14.46 14.15 -34.61
CA PRO A 115 13.39 13.33 -35.17
C PRO A 115 13.53 13.04 -36.68
N LYS A 116 14.42 13.74 -37.40
CA LYS A 116 14.66 13.52 -38.83
C LYS A 116 15.58 12.33 -39.11
N THR A 117 16.35 11.88 -38.13
CA THR A 117 17.28 10.74 -38.31
C THR A 117 16.67 9.42 -37.82
N ARG A 118 17.01 8.30 -38.49
CA ARG A 118 16.58 6.94 -38.08
C ARG A 118 17.06 6.58 -36.67
N ALA A 119 18.23 7.07 -36.27
CA ALA A 119 18.79 6.90 -34.93
C ALA A 119 18.02 7.72 -33.88
N GLY A 120 17.69 8.99 -34.18
CA GLY A 120 16.88 9.81 -33.28
C GLY A 120 15.47 9.28 -33.09
N ARG A 121 14.83 8.72 -34.12
CA ARG A 121 13.51 8.06 -33.97
C ARG A 121 13.53 6.84 -33.05
N ARG A 122 14.60 6.03 -33.09
CA ARG A 122 14.77 4.89 -32.17
C ARG A 122 15.01 5.34 -30.73
N GLU A 123 15.81 6.38 -30.54
CA GLU A 123 16.09 6.95 -29.22
C GLU A 123 14.85 7.63 -28.61
N ILE A 124 14.04 8.32 -29.41
CA ILE A 124 12.74 8.87 -28.98
C ILE A 124 11.80 7.74 -28.53
N LYS A 125 11.75 6.62 -29.28
CA LYS A 125 10.93 5.46 -28.90
C LYS A 125 11.40 4.85 -27.58
N ARG A 126 12.71 4.65 -27.40
CA ARG A 126 13.29 4.13 -26.17
C ARG A 126 13.02 5.05 -24.96
N ARG A 127 13.17 6.36 -25.12
CA ARG A 127 12.86 7.33 -24.06
C ARG A 127 11.36 7.35 -23.71
N ARG A 128 10.47 7.17 -24.69
CA ARG A 128 9.02 7.04 -24.45
C ARG A 128 8.68 5.76 -23.68
N GLU A 129 9.29 4.64 -24.03
CA GLU A 129 9.12 3.35 -23.33
C GLU A 129 9.67 3.42 -21.88
N GLU A 130 10.82 4.07 -21.66
CA GLU A 130 11.36 4.29 -20.30
C GLU A 130 10.46 5.22 -19.46
N VAL A 131 9.88 6.25 -20.07
CA VAL A 131 8.91 7.15 -19.40
C VAL A 131 7.61 6.42 -19.09
N GLU A 132 7.09 5.61 -20.00
CA GLU A 132 5.91 4.77 -19.75
C GLU A 132 6.18 3.74 -18.64
N ARG A 133 7.35 3.10 -18.63
CA ARG A 133 7.73 2.15 -17.57
C ARG A 133 7.77 2.83 -16.21
N LYS A 134 8.43 4.00 -16.12
CA LYS A 134 8.46 4.81 -14.89
C LYS A 134 7.07 5.31 -14.47
N LYS A 135 6.20 5.61 -15.44
CA LYS A 135 4.81 6.01 -15.17
C LYS A 135 3.99 4.84 -14.63
N ARG A 136 4.12 3.64 -15.19
CA ARG A 136 3.49 2.41 -14.66
C ARG A 136 4.02 2.06 -13.27
N GLU A 137 5.33 2.18 -13.02
CA GLU A 137 5.92 2.02 -11.68
C GLU A 137 5.39 3.07 -10.68
N ALA A 138 5.21 4.32 -11.10
CA ALA A 138 4.64 5.37 -10.26
C ALA A 138 3.14 5.15 -9.99
N GLU A 139 2.37 4.71 -10.99
CA GLU A 139 0.94 4.40 -10.87
C GLU A 139 0.70 3.18 -9.98
N THR A 140 1.53 2.13 -10.09
CA THR A 140 1.50 0.99 -9.16
C THR A 140 1.90 1.38 -7.74
N GLN A 141 2.91 2.24 -7.57
CA GLN A 141 3.24 2.82 -6.26
C GLN A 141 2.11 3.71 -5.71
N GLN A 142 1.41 4.45 -6.57
CA GLN A 142 0.30 5.30 -6.17
C GLN A 142 -0.94 4.48 -5.82
N ALA A 143 -1.28 3.44 -6.59
CA ALA A 143 -2.31 2.48 -6.25
C ALA A 143 -2.02 1.77 -4.92
N ARG A 144 -0.76 1.43 -4.63
CA ARG A 144 -0.32 0.91 -3.32
C ARG A 144 -0.46 1.93 -2.19
N ARG A 145 -0.27 3.24 -2.46
CA ARG A 145 -0.47 4.33 -1.49
C ARG A 145 -1.95 4.61 -1.23
N GLU A 146 -2.78 4.53 -2.27
CA GLU A 146 -4.23 4.74 -2.21
C GLU A 146 -4.95 3.53 -1.62
N ALA A 147 -4.36 2.33 -1.72
CA ALA A 147 -4.77 1.14 -0.99
C ALA A 147 -4.53 1.22 0.53
N GLY A 148 -3.92 2.27 1.07
CA GLY A 148 -4.06 2.62 2.50
C GLY A 148 -3.45 1.67 3.53
N HIS A 149 -2.55 0.76 3.14
CA HIS A 149 -2.16 -0.34 4.02
C HIS A 149 -0.67 -0.44 4.39
N ALA A 150 0.23 0.48 4.01
CA ALA A 150 1.64 0.46 4.46
C ALA A 150 2.10 1.74 5.17
N PRO A 151 2.95 1.68 6.23
CA PRO A 151 3.58 2.87 6.80
C PRO A 151 4.50 3.56 5.81
N ARG A 152 4.75 4.84 6.08
CA ARG A 152 5.72 5.62 5.32
C ARG A 152 7.11 5.00 5.41
N GLY A 153 7.69 4.65 4.27
CA GLY A 153 9.07 4.15 4.17
C GLY A 153 9.21 2.63 4.14
N VAL A 154 8.11 1.88 4.16
CA VAL A 154 8.14 0.42 3.98
C VAL A 154 7.80 0.08 2.52
N GLU A 155 8.78 -0.44 1.79
CA GLU A 155 8.62 -0.84 0.38
C GLU A 155 8.17 -2.29 0.20
N SER A 156 8.29 -3.10 1.26
CA SER A 156 7.95 -4.52 1.29
C SER A 156 6.50 -4.77 1.75
N THR A 157 5.95 -5.92 1.39
CA THR A 157 4.65 -6.39 1.93
C THR A 157 4.74 -6.61 3.45
N PRO A 158 3.62 -6.63 4.20
CA PRO A 158 3.67 -6.84 5.66
C PRO A 158 4.42 -8.13 6.05
N LEU A 159 4.19 -9.22 5.33
CA LEU A 159 4.88 -10.49 5.61
C LEU A 159 6.40 -10.39 5.36
N GLU A 160 6.80 -9.80 4.24
CA GLU A 160 8.22 -9.54 3.93
C GLU A 160 8.85 -8.59 4.95
N TYR A 161 8.10 -7.58 5.40
CA TYR A 161 8.55 -6.66 6.45
C TYR A 161 8.80 -7.41 7.76
N LEU A 162 7.85 -8.23 8.21
CA LEU A 162 8.00 -9.04 9.42
C LEU A 162 9.19 -10.00 9.32
N TYR A 163 9.46 -10.55 8.13
CA TYR A 163 10.62 -11.40 7.91
C TYR A 163 11.93 -10.61 7.96
N ASN A 164 12.03 -9.50 7.23
CA ASN A 164 13.23 -8.66 7.14
C ASN A 164 13.62 -8.04 8.49
N GLU A 165 12.63 -7.61 9.27
CA GLU A 165 12.83 -7.07 10.63
C GLU A 165 13.03 -8.16 11.69
N LYS A 166 13.18 -9.43 11.29
CA LYS A 166 13.35 -10.61 12.16
C LYS A 166 12.22 -10.79 13.18
N MET A 167 11.05 -10.23 12.88
CA MET A 167 9.85 -10.33 13.71
C MET A 167 9.16 -11.69 13.57
N LEU A 168 9.46 -12.48 12.53
CA LEU A 168 8.99 -13.87 12.42
C LEU A 168 9.87 -14.89 13.18
N SER A 169 11.01 -14.47 13.73
CA SER A 169 11.89 -15.35 14.51
C SER A 169 11.29 -15.70 15.87
N ASN A 170 11.71 -16.83 16.45
CA ASN A 170 11.34 -17.17 17.83
C ASN A 170 11.78 -16.07 18.81
N PRO A 171 11.01 -15.80 19.87
CA PRO A 171 11.44 -14.89 20.93
C PRO A 171 12.75 -15.35 21.57
N LYS A 172 13.54 -14.39 22.08
CA LYS A 172 14.86 -14.66 22.69
C LYS A 172 14.74 -15.74 23.78
N GLY A 173 15.46 -16.84 23.61
CA GLY A 173 15.51 -17.96 24.57
C GLY A 173 14.98 -19.31 24.08
N GLN A 174 14.28 -19.38 22.94
CA GLN A 174 13.72 -20.65 22.42
C GLN A 174 14.48 -21.19 21.20
N GLY A 175 15.17 -22.33 21.36
CA GLY A 175 15.82 -23.11 20.29
C GLY A 175 17.27 -22.73 19.99
N GLU A 176 17.98 -23.60 19.28
CA GLU A 176 19.33 -23.31 18.78
C GLU A 176 19.30 -22.24 17.67
N GLU A 177 20.40 -21.51 17.47
CA GLU A 177 20.46 -20.38 16.52
C GLU A 177 20.13 -20.78 15.07
N LYS A 178 20.49 -22.01 14.67
CA LYS A 178 20.14 -22.62 13.37
C LYS A 178 18.65 -22.96 13.26
N GLU A 179 18.03 -23.44 14.34
CA GLU A 179 16.59 -23.73 14.37
C GLU A 179 15.76 -22.44 14.31
N LYS A 180 16.23 -21.37 14.98
CA LYS A 180 15.61 -20.04 14.94
C LYS A 180 15.57 -19.46 13.54
N ALA A 181 16.68 -19.53 12.80
CA ALA A 181 16.76 -19.04 11.42
C ALA A 181 15.88 -19.89 10.47
N ASN A 182 15.87 -21.21 10.65
CA ASN A 182 15.02 -22.11 9.87
C ASN A 182 13.52 -21.86 10.11
N ASN A 183 13.10 -21.58 11.34
CA ASN A 183 11.70 -21.35 11.65
C ASN A 183 11.17 -20.03 11.07
N ALA A 184 11.97 -18.96 11.09
CA ALA A 184 11.58 -17.69 10.47
C ALA A 184 11.35 -17.85 8.95
N MET A 185 12.24 -18.56 8.25
CA MET A 185 12.10 -18.84 6.83
C MET A 185 10.89 -19.73 6.55
N ARG A 186 10.68 -20.80 7.33
CA ARG A 186 9.52 -21.70 7.18
C ARG A 186 8.19 -20.95 7.34
N ARG A 187 8.08 -20.08 8.35
CA ARG A 187 6.91 -19.21 8.55
C ARG A 187 6.69 -18.26 7.39
N TYR A 188 7.77 -17.67 6.87
CA TYR A 188 7.71 -16.80 5.69
C TYR A 188 7.20 -17.57 4.46
N GLU A 189 7.80 -18.72 4.15
CA GLU A 189 7.37 -19.57 3.03
C GLU A 189 5.92 -20.04 3.17
N ALA A 190 5.51 -20.40 4.38
CA ALA A 190 4.13 -20.78 4.67
C ALA A 190 3.16 -19.63 4.42
N GLY A 191 3.51 -18.41 4.85
CA GLY A 191 2.71 -17.21 4.57
C GLY A 191 2.62 -16.89 3.07
N VAL A 192 3.73 -17.01 2.33
CA VAL A 192 3.75 -16.81 0.87
C VAL A 192 2.87 -17.84 0.16
N ARG A 193 2.95 -19.12 0.55
CA ARG A 193 2.12 -20.19 -0.02
C ARG A 193 0.65 -19.98 0.31
N LEU A 194 0.31 -19.64 1.55
CA LEU A 194 -1.07 -19.35 1.96
C LEU A 194 -1.63 -18.16 1.20
N ARG A 195 -0.85 -17.08 1.06
CA ARG A 195 -1.23 -15.93 0.23
C ARG A 195 -1.52 -16.33 -1.21
N SER A 196 -0.64 -17.14 -1.83
CA SER A 196 -0.84 -17.63 -3.20
C SER A 196 -2.11 -18.49 -3.34
N MET A 197 -2.40 -19.35 -2.35
CA MET A 197 -3.65 -20.11 -2.31
C MET A 197 -4.87 -19.18 -2.23
N MET A 198 -4.85 -18.19 -1.32
CA MET A 198 -5.93 -17.20 -1.17
C MET A 198 -6.12 -16.35 -2.43
N GLU A 199 -5.03 -15.82 -3.03
CA GLU A 199 -5.08 -15.04 -4.27
C GLU A 199 -5.62 -15.86 -5.44
N SER A 200 -5.27 -17.15 -5.51
CA SER A 200 -5.84 -18.08 -6.52
C SER A 200 -7.34 -18.27 -6.34
N ILE A 201 -7.87 -18.22 -5.11
CA ILE A 201 -9.30 -18.34 -4.83
C ILE A 201 -10.00 -17.02 -5.16
N TYR A 202 -9.58 -15.92 -4.56
CA TYR A 202 -10.22 -14.61 -4.73
C TYR A 202 -10.06 -14.05 -6.15
N GLY A 203 -8.95 -14.33 -6.82
CA GLY A 203 -8.69 -13.91 -8.20
C GLY A 203 -9.40 -14.76 -9.26
N SER A 204 -10.04 -15.87 -8.88
CA SER A 204 -10.74 -16.76 -9.83
C SER A 204 -12.10 -16.24 -10.29
N GLY A 205 -12.65 -15.23 -9.63
CA GLY A 205 -13.99 -14.68 -9.94
C GLY A 205 -15.16 -15.57 -9.52
N ILE A 206 -14.90 -16.67 -8.80
CA ILE A 206 -15.92 -17.60 -8.28
C ILE A 206 -16.64 -16.95 -7.09
N LYS A 207 -17.98 -16.98 -7.08
CA LYS A 207 -18.80 -16.32 -6.05
C LYS A 207 -19.09 -17.28 -4.89
N SER A 208 -19.32 -16.73 -3.69
CA SER A 208 -19.57 -17.48 -2.43
C SER A 208 -20.58 -18.65 -2.52
N PRO A 209 -21.67 -18.59 -3.33
CA PRO A 209 -22.61 -19.71 -3.46
C PRO A 209 -22.03 -20.92 -4.22
N ASP A 210 -21.01 -20.72 -5.06
CA ASP A 210 -20.39 -21.78 -5.87
C ASP A 210 -19.45 -22.68 -5.03
N TYR A 211 -19.13 -22.26 -3.80
CA TYR A 211 -18.27 -23.01 -2.86
C TYR A 211 -19.01 -24.19 -2.23
N GLU A 212 -20.29 -24.01 -1.90
CA GLU A 212 -21.13 -25.07 -1.30
C GLU A 212 -21.34 -26.24 -2.27
N SER A 213 -21.36 -25.97 -3.58
CA SER A 213 -21.48 -26.99 -4.63
C SER A 213 -20.21 -27.83 -4.82
N ALA A 214 -19.05 -27.37 -4.36
CA ALA A 214 -17.77 -28.09 -4.49
C ALA A 214 -17.48 -28.97 -3.26
N GLY A 215 -18.07 -28.64 -2.10
CA GLY A 215 -18.00 -29.43 -0.87
C GLY A 215 -19.16 -30.43 -0.73
N GLY A 216 -20.36 -30.07 -1.18
CA GLY A 216 -21.54 -30.92 -1.17
C GLY A 216 -22.00 -31.21 -2.60
N GLY A 217 -21.92 -32.48 -3.01
CA GLY A 217 -22.36 -32.89 -4.34
C GLY A 217 -23.80 -32.48 -4.60
N GLY A 218 -24.00 -31.58 -5.57
CA GLY A 218 -25.34 -31.22 -6.06
C GLY A 218 -25.60 -29.72 -6.09
N GLY A 219 -25.00 -29.02 -7.05
CA GLY A 219 -25.42 -27.68 -7.43
C GLY A 219 -24.97 -27.38 -8.85
N ALA A 220 -25.87 -26.87 -9.67
CA ALA A 220 -25.63 -26.62 -11.08
C ALA A 220 -24.64 -25.44 -11.29
N GLY A 221 -23.60 -25.68 -12.09
CA GLY A 221 -23.26 -24.71 -13.13
C GLY A 221 -21.89 -24.03 -13.14
N VAL A 222 -20.93 -24.32 -12.26
CA VAL A 222 -19.60 -23.67 -12.34
C VAL A 222 -18.46 -24.68 -12.37
N VAL A 223 -17.75 -24.71 -13.50
CA VAL A 223 -16.52 -25.51 -13.67
C VAL A 223 -15.37 -24.78 -12.99
N ILE A 224 -15.12 -25.12 -11.73
CA ILE A 224 -13.97 -24.61 -10.97
C ILE A 224 -12.69 -25.25 -11.53
N HIS A 225 -11.64 -24.45 -11.71
CA HIS A 225 -10.33 -24.98 -12.13
C HIS A 225 -9.75 -25.86 -11.02
N ALA A 226 -9.13 -27.00 -11.36
CA ALA A 226 -8.67 -27.98 -10.37
C ALA A 226 -7.73 -27.42 -9.30
N VAL A 227 -6.83 -26.52 -9.70
CA VAL A 227 -5.94 -25.82 -8.76
C VAL A 227 -6.73 -24.93 -7.79
N VAL A 228 -7.82 -24.30 -8.25
CA VAL A 228 -8.65 -23.45 -7.38
C VAL A 228 -9.44 -24.31 -6.39
N ALA A 229 -10.05 -25.40 -6.85
CA ALA A 229 -10.77 -26.34 -5.97
C ALA A 229 -9.85 -27.00 -4.92
N GLU A 230 -8.62 -27.35 -5.31
CA GLU A 230 -7.59 -27.84 -4.39
C GLU A 230 -7.24 -26.78 -3.34
N ASN A 231 -7.03 -25.53 -3.77
CA ASN A 231 -6.73 -24.42 -2.88
C ASN A 231 -7.88 -24.11 -1.91
N ILE A 232 -9.15 -24.19 -2.36
CA ILE A 232 -10.32 -24.03 -1.49
C ILE A 232 -10.28 -25.06 -0.36
N LYS A 233 -10.15 -26.34 -0.68
CA LYS A 233 -10.09 -27.43 0.31
C LYS A 233 -8.92 -27.27 1.28
N ASN A 234 -7.75 -26.87 0.77
CA ASN A 234 -6.57 -26.65 1.59
C ASN A 234 -6.76 -25.44 2.52
N VAL A 235 -7.36 -24.35 2.05
CA VAL A 235 -7.65 -23.17 2.88
C VAL A 235 -8.71 -23.47 3.93
N GLU A 236 -9.75 -24.24 3.61
CA GLU A 236 -10.73 -24.72 4.61
C GLU A 236 -10.09 -25.59 5.68
N SER A 237 -9.19 -26.49 5.30
CA SER A 237 -8.41 -27.31 6.23
C SER A 237 -7.50 -26.47 7.13
N ILE A 238 -6.85 -25.45 6.58
CA ILE A 238 -6.04 -24.51 7.36
C ILE A 238 -6.92 -23.72 8.33
N LYS A 239 -8.10 -23.28 7.87
CA LYS A 239 -9.06 -22.53 8.68
C LYS A 239 -9.57 -23.34 9.87
N SER A 240 -9.75 -24.66 9.72
CA SER A 240 -10.18 -25.53 10.84
C SER A 240 -9.09 -25.78 11.88
N MET A 241 -7.80 -25.65 11.52
CA MET A 241 -6.67 -25.78 12.46
C MET A 241 -6.44 -24.52 13.31
N LEU A 242 -7.00 -23.39 12.89
CA LEU A 242 -6.78 -22.06 13.47
C LEU A 242 -8.01 -21.57 14.24
N GLN A 243 -7.77 -20.73 15.24
CA GLN A 243 -8.86 -19.90 15.77
C GLN A 243 -9.35 -18.96 14.66
N MET A 244 -10.66 -18.72 14.58
CA MET A 244 -11.25 -17.93 13.49
C MET A 244 -10.65 -16.52 13.44
N GLU A 245 -10.43 -15.93 14.61
CA GLU A 245 -9.81 -14.62 14.78
C GLU A 245 -8.38 -14.59 14.19
N TRP A 246 -7.62 -15.66 14.42
CA TRP A 246 -6.25 -15.78 13.93
C TRP A 246 -6.19 -15.97 12.42
N TYR A 247 -7.12 -16.74 11.86
CA TYR A 247 -7.27 -16.88 10.42
C TYR A 247 -7.59 -15.53 9.76
N HIS A 248 -8.55 -14.77 10.30
CA HIS A 248 -8.89 -13.44 9.77
C HIS A 248 -7.73 -12.45 9.88
N MET A 249 -6.97 -12.53 10.96
CA MET A 249 -5.75 -11.74 11.12
C MET A 249 -4.72 -12.08 10.02
N LEU A 250 -4.46 -13.35 9.76
CA LEU A 250 -3.59 -13.77 8.65
C LEU A 250 -4.12 -13.30 7.30
N GLU A 251 -5.42 -13.42 7.06
CA GLU A 251 -6.05 -12.95 5.82
C GLU A 251 -5.88 -11.44 5.62
N HIS A 252 -6.09 -10.65 6.67
CA HIS A 252 -5.85 -9.21 6.66
C HIS A 252 -4.39 -8.86 6.36
N LEU A 253 -3.46 -9.60 6.95
CA LEU A 253 -2.03 -9.38 6.75
C LEU A 253 -1.57 -9.79 5.35
N LEU A 254 -1.98 -10.96 4.88
CA LEU A 254 -1.50 -11.59 3.65
C LEU A 254 -2.20 -11.06 2.40
N LEU A 255 -3.53 -10.94 2.43
CA LEU A 255 -4.32 -10.57 1.26
C LEU A 255 -4.58 -9.06 1.19
N ARG A 256 -4.93 -8.45 2.33
CA ARG A 256 -5.23 -7.01 2.39
C ARG A 256 -3.99 -6.14 2.63
N GLY A 257 -2.86 -6.77 2.94
CA GLY A 257 -1.61 -6.05 3.14
C GLY A 257 -1.59 -5.19 4.40
N LEU A 258 -2.38 -5.53 5.43
CA LEU A 258 -2.43 -4.80 6.69
C LEU A 258 -1.23 -5.14 7.60
N PHE A 259 -0.62 -4.12 8.20
CA PHE A 259 0.49 -4.33 9.13
C PHE A 259 0.00 -4.56 10.57
N VAL A 260 0.83 -5.21 11.38
CA VAL A 260 0.53 -5.64 12.76
C VAL A 260 -0.03 -4.52 13.65
N TRP A 261 0.50 -3.30 13.60
CA TRP A 261 -0.01 -2.16 14.38
C TRP A 261 -1.33 -1.55 13.84
N GLN A 262 -1.79 -1.98 12.67
CA GLN A 262 -3.09 -1.62 12.09
C GLN A 262 -4.14 -2.70 12.32
N ILE A 263 -3.74 -3.89 12.76
CA ILE A 263 -4.65 -4.97 13.10
C ILE A 263 -5.28 -4.63 14.46
N PRO A 264 -6.62 -4.48 14.55
CA PRO A 264 -7.28 -4.15 15.81
C PRO A 264 -7.03 -5.25 16.84
N SER A 265 -6.24 -4.94 17.88
CA SER A 265 -6.01 -5.86 18.99
C SER A 265 -6.17 -5.14 20.32
N LYS A 266 -6.99 -5.73 21.21
CA LYS A 266 -7.17 -5.26 22.58
C LYS A 266 -5.93 -5.50 23.45
N LYS A 267 -5.00 -6.32 22.99
CA LYS A 267 -3.91 -6.89 23.81
C LYS A 267 -2.50 -6.41 23.39
N GLY A 268 -2.41 -5.48 22.43
CA GLY A 268 -1.15 -4.87 21.99
C GLY A 268 -0.41 -5.62 20.88
N ALA A 269 0.61 -4.99 20.30
CA ALA A 269 1.30 -5.47 19.09
C ALA A 269 2.11 -6.77 19.29
N ASP A 270 2.68 -6.97 20.49
CA ASP A 270 3.49 -8.16 20.78
C ASP A 270 2.67 -9.44 20.78
N LEU A 271 1.43 -9.39 21.27
CA LEU A 271 0.55 -10.55 21.24
C LEU A 271 0.12 -10.88 19.82
N VAL A 272 -0.25 -9.88 19.02
CA VAL A 272 -0.60 -10.05 17.59
C VAL A 272 0.56 -10.74 16.87
N LEU A 273 1.80 -10.37 17.19
CA LEU A 273 2.98 -11.00 16.61
C LEU A 273 3.17 -12.46 17.05
N SER A 274 2.88 -12.80 18.31
CA SER A 274 2.86 -14.20 18.78
C SER A 274 1.80 -15.02 18.05
N GLU A 275 0.57 -14.50 17.97
CA GLU A 275 -0.56 -15.15 17.30
C GLU A 275 -0.26 -15.36 15.80
N ILE A 276 0.38 -14.38 15.13
CA ILE A 276 0.84 -14.53 13.74
C ILE A 276 1.86 -15.66 13.62
N ARG A 277 2.86 -15.73 14.50
CA ARG A 277 3.89 -16.79 14.47
C ARG A 277 3.26 -18.16 14.68
N GLU A 278 2.43 -18.32 15.70
CA GLU A 278 1.74 -19.58 16.02
C GLU A 278 0.82 -20.02 14.88
N SER A 279 0.13 -19.06 14.25
CA SER A 279 -0.72 -19.35 13.10
C SER A 279 0.10 -19.80 11.90
N LEU A 280 1.22 -19.12 11.60
CA LEU A 280 2.13 -19.51 10.53
C LEU A 280 2.83 -20.84 10.83
N ASP A 281 3.04 -21.21 12.09
CA ASP A 281 3.55 -22.52 12.49
C ASP A 281 2.55 -23.61 12.13
N LYS A 282 1.27 -23.44 12.48
CA LYS A 282 0.21 -24.38 12.07
C LYS A 282 0.09 -24.51 10.55
N VAL A 283 0.19 -23.41 9.82
CA VAL A 283 0.22 -23.43 8.34
C VAL A 283 1.48 -24.16 7.84
N SER A 284 2.64 -23.93 8.45
CA SER A 284 3.90 -24.59 8.11
C SER A 284 3.85 -26.10 8.36
N LEU A 285 3.21 -26.52 9.45
CA LEU A 285 2.94 -27.92 9.79
C LEU A 285 2.04 -28.56 8.74
N PHE A 286 0.92 -27.92 8.41
CA PHE A 286 0.05 -28.38 7.32
C PHE A 286 0.80 -28.49 5.99
N LEU A 287 1.67 -27.51 5.69
CA LEU A 287 2.50 -27.45 4.49
C LEU A 287 3.76 -28.33 4.55
N GLY A 288 4.00 -29.04 5.66
CA GLY A 288 5.11 -29.98 5.82
C GLY A 288 6.48 -29.30 5.75
N THR A 289 6.54 -27.98 5.95
CA THR A 289 7.79 -27.21 5.96
C THR A 289 8.38 -27.15 7.37
N MET A 290 7.56 -27.35 8.41
CA MET A 290 7.98 -27.46 9.80
C MET A 290 7.77 -28.92 10.29
N PRO A 291 8.72 -29.50 11.06
CA PRO A 291 8.51 -30.79 11.69
C PRO A 291 7.37 -30.66 12.71
N GLY A 292 6.40 -31.55 12.61
CA GLY A 292 5.32 -31.69 13.59
C GLY A 292 5.61 -32.80 14.59
N ASP A 293 4.95 -32.71 15.75
CA ASP A 293 4.87 -33.86 16.65
C ASP A 293 4.07 -34.97 15.99
N LYS A 294 4.49 -36.22 16.22
CA LYS A 294 3.88 -37.42 15.61
C LYS A 294 2.39 -37.58 15.96
N ASP A 295 1.96 -36.91 17.03
CA ASP A 295 0.60 -36.95 17.56
C ASP A 295 -0.26 -35.72 17.16
N ALA A 296 0.29 -34.79 16.36
CA ALA A 296 -0.46 -33.64 15.90
C ALA A 296 -1.50 -34.08 14.85
N GLU A 297 -2.78 -33.89 15.16
CA GLU A 297 -3.89 -34.18 14.25
C GLU A 297 -3.95 -33.11 13.13
N ILE A 298 -3.18 -33.33 12.07
CA ILE A 298 -3.10 -32.45 10.90
C ILE A 298 -4.02 -32.99 9.81
N PRO A 299 -5.03 -32.21 9.34
CA PRO A 299 -5.87 -32.59 8.22
C PRO A 299 -5.05 -32.94 6.98
N LYS A 300 -5.49 -33.97 6.24
CA LYS A 300 -4.85 -34.36 4.97
C LYS A 300 -5.06 -33.26 3.93
N ARG A 301 -4.00 -32.93 3.20
CA ARG A 301 -4.11 -32.04 2.03
C ARG A 301 -5.03 -32.64 0.99
N ALA A 302 -5.64 -31.76 0.19
CA ALA A 302 -6.41 -32.18 -0.96
C ALA A 302 -5.55 -33.01 -1.92
N ASP A 303 -6.04 -34.19 -2.30
CA ASP A 303 -5.38 -35.01 -3.32
C ASP A 303 -5.61 -34.40 -4.70
N ARG A 304 -4.54 -33.87 -5.28
CA ARG A 304 -4.54 -33.23 -6.59
C ARG A 304 -5.04 -34.14 -7.71
N LYS A 305 -4.83 -35.46 -7.61
CA LYS A 305 -5.32 -36.43 -8.60
C LYS A 305 -6.83 -36.58 -8.48
N ALA A 306 -7.33 -36.84 -7.27
CA ALA A 306 -8.76 -37.00 -7.00
C ALA A 306 -9.57 -35.73 -7.33
N VAL A 307 -9.04 -34.53 -7.01
CA VAL A 307 -9.71 -33.25 -7.34
C VAL A 307 -9.79 -33.06 -8.86
N ARG A 308 -8.72 -33.38 -9.59
CA ARG A 308 -8.69 -33.23 -11.04
C ARG A 308 -9.65 -34.22 -11.73
N GLU A 309 -9.70 -35.46 -11.27
CA GLU A 309 -10.63 -36.48 -11.78
C GLU A 309 -12.09 -36.10 -11.52
N SER A 310 -12.41 -35.59 -10.33
CA SER A 310 -13.74 -35.09 -9.98
C SER A 310 -14.21 -33.95 -10.90
N ILE A 311 -13.30 -33.03 -11.26
CA ILE A 311 -13.64 -31.90 -12.15
C ILE A 311 -13.82 -32.35 -13.60
N TYR A 312 -13.02 -33.29 -14.09
CA TYR A 312 -13.24 -33.86 -15.42
C TYR A 312 -14.60 -34.57 -15.51
N ALA A 313 -14.95 -35.35 -14.48
CA ALA A 313 -16.27 -35.98 -14.40
C ALA A 313 -17.42 -34.95 -14.39
N ALA A 314 -17.27 -33.85 -13.64
CA ALA A 314 -18.25 -32.77 -13.62
C ALA A 314 -18.40 -32.06 -14.98
N ARG A 315 -17.29 -31.79 -15.68
CA ARG A 315 -17.29 -31.22 -17.05
C ARG A 315 -18.02 -32.13 -18.04
N ASP A 316 -17.73 -33.42 -17.99
CA ASP A 316 -18.36 -34.40 -18.88
C ASP A 316 -19.86 -34.53 -18.60
N ALA A 317 -20.28 -34.48 -17.34
CA ALA A 317 -21.70 -34.48 -16.96
C ALA A 317 -22.43 -33.23 -17.49
N ILE A 318 -21.82 -32.04 -17.38
CA ILE A 318 -22.39 -30.79 -17.92
C ILE A 318 -22.49 -30.86 -19.45
N ALA A 319 -21.43 -31.32 -20.12
CA ALA A 319 -21.43 -31.45 -21.58
C ALA A 319 -22.50 -32.44 -22.08
N LYS A 320 -22.74 -33.53 -21.35
CA LYS A 320 -23.84 -34.48 -21.65
C LYS A 320 -25.21 -33.83 -21.44
N ALA A 321 -25.41 -33.11 -20.34
CA ALA A 321 -26.68 -32.43 -20.07
C ALA A 321 -27.01 -31.36 -21.13
N GLN A 322 -26.01 -30.60 -21.59
CA GLN A 322 -26.18 -29.61 -22.66
C GLN A 322 -26.57 -30.23 -24.01
N ARG A 323 -26.03 -31.42 -24.33
CA ARG A 323 -26.40 -32.16 -25.56
C ARG A 323 -27.80 -32.75 -25.50
N GLN A 324 -28.34 -32.99 -24.32
CA GLN A 324 -29.70 -33.53 -24.14
C GLN A 324 -30.77 -32.43 -24.06
N ALA A 325 -30.36 -31.18 -23.84
CA ALA A 325 -31.24 -30.03 -23.70
C ALA A 325 -31.37 -29.17 -24.97
N GLY A 326 -30.65 -29.51 -26.05
CA GLY A 326 -30.74 -28.88 -27.37
C GLY A 326 -31.17 -29.88 -28.42
#